data_AF-N1WR76-F1
#
_entry.id   AF-N1WR76-F1
#
_cell.length_a   1.000
_cell.length_b   1.000
_cell.length_c   1.000
_cell.angle_alpha   90.00
_cell.angle_beta   90.00
_cell.angle_gamma   90.00
#
_symmetry.space_group_name_H-M   'P 1'
#
loop_
_entity.id
_entity.type
_entity.pdbx_description
1 polymer ?
#
loop_
_entity_poly.entity_id
_entity_poly.type
_entity_poly.pdbx_seq_one_letter_code
_entity_poly.pdbx_strand_id
1 'polypeptide(L)'
;MNSLSFRKKMLPMKKILSTLFVLSTFFLFSACGAIIDSAVPIELDLQIGKSFLENAKDGKEGMHILKDATLEKYVKSVADRILKSDRIRYKKEFPYKISILDDDDTINAVCTPGGYIFVYTGLLKLIKDEATLAAILAHEIAHAEKRHSVKQIISSLGIYFTIYIGLTIFRC
;
A
#
# COMPACT_ATOMS: atom_id res chain seq x y z
N MET A 1 -16.41 -49.72 -40.14
CA MET A 1 -17.11 -48.54 -40.72
C MET A 1 -18.25 -48.19 -39.78
N ASN A 2 -18.03 -47.23 -38.87
CA ASN A 2 -18.50 -45.82 -38.90
C ASN A 2 -19.70 -45.67 -37.95
N SER A 3 -19.80 -44.72 -37.03
CA SER A 3 -18.97 -43.56 -36.71
C SER A 3 -19.36 -43.09 -35.30
N LEU A 4 -18.39 -42.99 -34.39
CA LEU A 4 -18.56 -42.38 -33.08
C LEU A 4 -18.95 -40.91 -33.24
N SER A 5 -20.23 -40.56 -33.01
CA SER A 5 -20.69 -39.18 -33.04
C SER A 5 -20.23 -38.45 -31.76
N PHE A 6 -19.03 -37.90 -31.80
CA PHE A 6 -18.52 -37.01 -30.77
C PHE A 6 -19.29 -35.68 -30.83
N ARG A 7 -20.47 -35.61 -30.16
CA ARG A 7 -21.18 -34.35 -29.95
C ARG A 7 -20.32 -33.48 -29.03
N LYS A 8 -19.49 -32.60 -29.63
CA LYS A 8 -18.91 -31.47 -28.89
C LYS A 8 -20.08 -30.65 -28.33
N LYS A 9 -20.33 -30.73 -27.02
CA LYS A 9 -21.23 -29.81 -26.32
C LYS A 9 -20.62 -28.41 -26.45
N MET A 10 -21.02 -27.66 -27.48
CA MET A 10 -20.68 -26.26 -27.64
C MET A 10 -21.28 -25.50 -26.45
N LEU A 11 -20.43 -24.82 -25.66
CA LEU A 11 -20.89 -23.94 -24.60
C LEU A 11 -21.83 -22.87 -25.19
N PRO A 12 -22.94 -22.52 -24.52
CA PRO A 12 -23.88 -21.54 -25.05
C PRO A 12 -23.18 -20.20 -25.27
N MET A 13 -23.42 -19.56 -26.42
CA MET A 13 -22.72 -18.34 -26.87
C MET A 13 -22.72 -17.21 -25.84
N LYS A 14 -23.77 -17.12 -25.00
CA LYS A 14 -23.85 -16.20 -23.85
C LYS A 14 -22.81 -16.47 -22.76
N LYS A 15 -22.51 -17.74 -22.46
CA LYS A 15 -21.45 -18.11 -21.50
C LYS A 15 -20.07 -17.80 -22.08
N ILE A 16 -19.85 -18.03 -23.38
CA ILE A 16 -18.58 -17.67 -24.04
C ILE A 16 -18.35 -16.15 -24.00
N LEU A 17 -19.36 -15.35 -24.32
CA LEU A 17 -19.28 -13.89 -24.31
C LEU A 17 -19.07 -13.34 -22.89
N SER A 18 -19.75 -13.92 -21.90
CA SER A 18 -19.58 -13.57 -20.48
C SER A 18 -18.20 -13.95 -19.95
N THR A 19 -17.67 -15.13 -20.30
CA THR A 19 -16.31 -15.54 -19.94
C THR A 19 -15.26 -14.66 -20.60
N LEU A 20 -15.43 -14.28 -21.88
CA LEU A 20 -14.54 -13.35 -22.57
C LEU A 20 -14.55 -11.94 -21.94
N PHE A 21 -15.71 -11.47 -21.48
CA PHE A 21 -15.82 -10.21 -20.76
C PHE A 21 -15.07 -10.25 -19.41
N VAL A 22 -15.26 -11.32 -18.62
CA VAL A 22 -14.54 -11.51 -17.34
C VAL A 22 -13.03 -11.67 -17.54
N LEU A 23 -12.60 -12.36 -18.61
CA LEU A 23 -11.18 -12.51 -18.94
C LEU A 23 -10.57 -11.17 -19.38
N SER A 24 -11.31 -10.39 -20.18
CA SER A 24 -10.91 -9.06 -20.64
C SER A 24 -10.77 -8.09 -19.47
N THR A 25 -11.74 -8.06 -18.54
CA THR A 25 -11.63 -7.24 -17.33
C THR A 25 -10.48 -7.68 -16.43
N PHE A 26 -10.22 -8.99 -16.31
CA PHE A 26 -9.07 -9.50 -15.55
C PHE A 26 -7.73 -8.99 -16.10
N PHE A 27 -7.54 -9.00 -17.43
CA PHE A 27 -6.32 -8.47 -18.05
C PHE A 27 -6.21 -6.94 -17.96
N LEU A 28 -7.34 -6.22 -17.97
CA LEU A 28 -7.38 -4.75 -17.83
C LEU A 28 -7.09 -4.30 -16.38
N PHE A 29 -7.50 -5.08 -15.37
CA PHE A 29 -7.27 -4.74 -13.96
C PHE A 29 -5.94 -5.26 -13.40
N SER A 30 -5.33 -6.27 -14.02
CA SER A 30 -4.04 -6.82 -13.55
C SER A 30 -2.84 -5.97 -13.95
N ALA A 31 -2.99 -5.03 -14.89
CA ALA A 31 -1.91 -4.20 -15.37
C ALA A 31 -2.32 -2.73 -15.46
N CYS A 32 -1.94 -1.92 -14.45
CA CYS A 32 -1.01 -0.80 -14.65
C CYS A 32 -1.03 0.15 -13.45
N GLY A 33 0.09 0.26 -12.73
CA GLY A 33 0.25 1.28 -11.68
C GLY A 33 0.11 2.73 -12.18
N ALA A 34 0.28 2.97 -13.48
CA ALA A 34 0.10 4.30 -14.07
C ALA A 34 -1.38 4.73 -14.10
N ILE A 35 -2.31 3.80 -14.31
CA ILE A 35 -3.75 4.10 -14.26
C ILE A 35 -4.11 4.59 -12.85
N ILE A 36 -3.59 3.91 -11.82
CA ILE A 36 -3.81 4.27 -10.42
C ILE A 36 -3.28 5.67 -10.13
N ASP A 37 -2.08 6.03 -10.60
CA ASP A 37 -1.52 7.37 -10.38
C ASP A 37 -2.40 8.49 -10.97
N SER A 38 -3.02 8.25 -12.13
CA SER A 38 -3.92 9.21 -12.78
C SER A 38 -5.36 9.21 -12.26
N ALA A 39 -5.85 8.06 -11.79
CA ALA A 39 -7.26 7.89 -11.40
C ALA A 39 -7.49 8.10 -9.90
N VAL A 40 -6.47 7.88 -9.06
CA VAL A 40 -6.61 7.94 -7.60
C VAL A 40 -6.07 9.26 -7.06
N PRO A 41 -6.94 10.11 -6.47
CA PRO A 41 -6.51 11.41 -5.94
C PRO A 41 -5.58 11.23 -4.74
N ILE A 42 -4.65 12.17 -4.58
CA ILE A 42 -3.70 12.23 -3.45
C ILE A 42 -4.44 12.34 -2.11
N GLU A 43 -5.62 12.95 -2.12
CA GLU A 43 -6.50 13.05 -0.93
C GLU A 43 -6.80 11.69 -0.30
N LEU A 44 -6.92 10.63 -1.11
CA LEU A 44 -7.15 9.28 -0.59
C LEU A 44 -5.96 8.80 0.25
N ASP A 45 -4.74 9.07 -0.20
CA ASP A 45 -3.51 8.74 0.53
C ASP A 45 -3.50 9.47 1.89
N LEU A 46 -3.82 10.77 1.88
CA LEU A 46 -3.88 11.59 3.09
C LEU A 46 -4.94 11.08 4.08
N GLN A 47 -6.12 10.73 3.59
CA GLN A 47 -7.22 10.20 4.42
C GLN A 47 -6.85 8.88 5.07
N ILE A 48 -6.34 7.92 4.28
CA ILE A 48 -5.91 6.63 4.81
C ILE A 48 -4.79 6.83 5.83
N GLY A 49 -3.77 7.62 5.51
CA GLY A 49 -2.67 7.92 6.42
C GLY A 49 -3.10 8.54 7.74
N LYS A 50 -4.03 9.50 7.67
CA LYS A 50 -4.59 10.14 8.86
C LYS A 50 -5.33 9.14 9.75
N SER A 51 -6.07 8.20 9.18
CA SER A 51 -6.71 7.12 9.96
C SER A 51 -5.69 6.26 10.70
N PHE A 52 -4.55 5.92 10.09
CA PHE A 52 -3.48 5.21 10.79
C PHE A 52 -2.93 6.03 11.98
N LEU A 53 -2.72 7.34 11.79
CA LEU A 53 -2.27 8.21 12.88
C LEU A 53 -3.28 8.27 14.03
N GLU A 54 -4.57 8.38 13.75
CA GLU A 54 -5.60 8.38 14.80
C GLU A 54 -5.67 7.03 15.52
N ASN A 55 -5.55 5.91 14.80
CA ASN A 55 -5.45 4.58 15.42
C ASN A 55 -4.25 4.49 16.37
N ALA A 56 -3.08 4.99 15.96
CA ALA A 56 -1.88 4.99 16.78
C ALA A 56 -2.01 5.89 18.02
N LYS A 57 -2.68 7.05 17.91
CA LYS A 57 -2.96 7.89 19.08
C LYS A 57 -3.90 7.21 20.08
N ASP A 58 -4.86 6.45 19.58
CA ASP A 58 -5.84 5.72 20.38
C ASP A 58 -5.29 4.41 20.95
N GLY A 59 -4.04 4.01 20.63
CA GLY A 59 -3.49 2.72 21.04
C GLY A 59 -4.13 1.52 20.34
N LYS A 60 -4.81 1.74 19.20
CA LYS A 60 -5.49 0.69 18.45
C LYS A 60 -4.49 -0.11 17.62
N GLU A 61 -4.85 -1.35 17.30
CA GLU A 61 -4.03 -2.24 16.46
C GLU A 61 -2.62 -2.51 17.05
N GLY A 62 -2.46 -2.36 18.37
CA GLY A 62 -1.18 -2.51 19.06
C GLY A 62 -0.21 -1.35 18.85
N MET A 63 -0.64 -0.27 18.20
CA MET A 63 0.20 0.91 17.96
C MET A 63 0.16 1.85 19.15
N HIS A 64 1.14 1.75 20.06
CA HIS A 64 1.28 2.68 21.19
C HIS A 64 2.34 3.73 20.89
N ILE A 65 1.97 5.01 20.80
CA ILE A 65 2.95 6.08 20.55
C ILE A 65 3.80 6.33 21.80
N LEU A 66 5.11 6.17 21.66
CA LEU A 66 6.09 6.54 22.67
C LEU A 66 6.13 8.06 22.83
N LYS A 67 5.94 8.54 24.06
CA LYS A 67 6.01 9.97 24.38
C LYS A 67 7.45 10.43 24.65
N ASP A 68 8.28 10.43 23.62
CA ASP A 68 9.65 10.96 23.68
C ASP A 68 9.88 12.01 22.58
N ALA A 69 9.70 13.28 22.95
CA ALA A 69 9.87 14.40 22.03
C ALA A 69 11.33 14.58 21.57
N THR A 70 12.32 14.14 22.36
CA THR A 70 13.74 14.27 22.01
C THR A 70 14.08 13.26 20.92
N LEU A 71 13.69 12.00 21.12
CA LEU A 71 13.88 10.94 20.14
C LEU A 71 13.11 11.21 18.85
N GLU A 72 11.84 11.61 18.95
CA GLU A 72 11.04 11.98 17.78
C GLU A 72 11.71 13.11 16.98
N LYS A 73 12.18 14.16 17.66
CA LYS A 73 12.88 15.28 17.02
C LYS A 73 14.18 14.85 16.35
N TYR A 74 14.94 13.94 16.95
CA TYR A 74 16.15 13.38 16.36
C TYR A 74 15.84 12.62 15.07
N VAL A 75 14.92 11.63 15.12
CA VAL A 75 14.53 10.84 13.95
C VAL A 75 13.94 11.73 12.85
N LYS A 76 13.12 12.72 13.23
CA LYS A 76 12.61 13.74 12.30
C LYS A 76 13.73 14.54 11.65
N SER A 77 14.77 14.94 12.39
CA SER A 77 15.88 15.68 11.80
C SER A 77 16.63 14.89 10.72
N VAL A 78 16.70 13.55 10.88
CA VAL A 78 17.27 12.65 9.88
C VAL A 78 16.40 12.62 8.62
N ALA A 79 15.08 12.42 8.80
CA ALA A 79 14.11 12.44 7.72
C ALA A 79 14.11 13.79 6.96
N ASP A 80 14.15 14.92 7.69
CA ASP A 80 14.16 16.27 7.11
C ASP A 80 15.37 16.49 6.18
N ARG A 81 16.54 15.89 6.47
CA ARG A 81 17.71 15.96 5.58
C ARG A 81 17.48 15.19 4.28
N ILE A 82 16.77 14.06 4.34
CA ILE A 82 16.40 13.27 3.15
C ILE A 82 15.38 14.04 2.30
N LEU A 83 14.39 14.67 2.95
CA LEU A 83 13.31 15.45 2.33
C LEU A 83 13.79 16.69 1.57
N LYS A 84 15.03 17.16 1.81
CA LYS A 84 15.65 18.25 1.04
C LYS A 84 15.96 17.86 -0.42
N SER A 85 15.95 16.57 -0.75
CA SER A 85 16.18 16.09 -2.10
C SER A 85 15.10 16.59 -3.08
N ASP A 86 15.52 17.10 -4.24
CA ASP A 86 14.61 17.50 -5.31
C ASP A 86 13.92 16.33 -6.02
N ARG A 87 14.33 15.10 -5.71
CA ARG A 87 13.70 13.88 -6.23
C ARG A 87 12.39 13.53 -5.54
N ILE A 88 12.07 14.16 -4.42
CA ILE A 88 10.86 13.91 -3.64
C ILE A 88 9.80 14.91 -4.12
N ARG A 89 8.84 14.41 -4.90
CA ARG A 89 7.83 15.23 -5.57
C ARG A 89 6.72 15.62 -4.61
N TYR A 90 6.32 14.71 -3.72
CA TYR A 90 5.24 14.94 -2.77
C TYR A 90 5.65 15.70 -1.49
N LYS A 91 6.80 16.37 -1.49
CA LYS A 91 7.36 17.08 -0.31
C LYS A 91 6.47 18.21 0.22
N LYS A 92 5.51 18.71 -0.57
CA LYS A 92 4.59 19.78 -0.16
C LYS A 92 3.20 19.23 0.19
N GLU A 93 2.87 18.06 -0.33
CA GLU A 93 1.57 17.42 -0.25
C GLU A 93 1.47 16.49 0.95
N PHE A 94 2.55 15.74 1.25
CA PHE A 94 2.59 14.81 2.37
C PHE A 94 3.24 15.44 3.62
N PRO A 95 2.69 15.23 4.83
CA PRO A 95 3.24 15.77 6.07
C PRO A 95 4.61 15.20 6.48
N TYR A 96 4.97 13.98 6.05
CA TYR A 96 6.18 13.28 6.52
C TYR A 96 6.32 13.28 8.05
N LYS A 97 5.19 13.08 8.75
CA LYS A 97 5.15 13.11 10.21
C LYS A 97 5.74 11.81 10.76
N ILE A 98 6.75 11.95 11.61
CA ILE A 98 7.33 10.83 12.37
C ILE A 98 6.51 10.58 13.63
N SER A 99 6.29 9.31 13.97
CA SER A 99 5.81 8.88 15.28
C SER A 99 6.57 7.64 15.70
N ILE A 100 7.04 7.61 16.96
CA ILE A 100 7.76 6.46 17.50
C ILE A 100 6.75 5.55 18.19
N LEU A 101 6.78 4.26 17.88
CA LEU A 101 5.92 3.25 18.49
C LEU A 101 6.70 2.49 19.57
N ASP A 102 6.12 2.43 20.77
CA ASP A 102 6.67 1.75 21.95
C ASP A 102 6.39 0.24 21.87
N ASP A 103 7.28 -0.46 21.17
CA ASP A 103 7.25 -1.90 20.99
C ASP A 103 8.66 -2.36 20.61
N ASP A 104 9.31 -2.99 21.60
CA ASP A 104 10.69 -3.46 21.52
C ASP A 104 10.84 -4.79 20.78
N ASP A 105 9.75 -5.56 20.66
CA ASP A 105 9.75 -6.86 20.00
C ASP A 105 9.62 -6.70 18.47
N THR A 106 9.07 -5.56 18.02
CA THR A 106 8.92 -5.25 16.60
C THR A 106 10.14 -4.50 16.03
N ILE A 107 10.87 -5.19 15.15
CA ILE A 107 11.98 -4.62 14.37
C ILE A 107 11.45 -4.10 13.03
N ASN A 108 10.83 -2.91 13.04
CA ASN A 108 10.24 -2.35 11.82
C ASN A 108 10.26 -0.81 11.77
N ALA A 109 10.09 -0.29 10.55
CA ALA A 109 9.65 1.06 10.27
C ALA A 109 8.72 1.00 9.06
N VAL A 110 7.70 1.87 9.01
CA VAL A 110 6.74 1.87 7.91
C VAL A 110 6.29 3.29 7.58
N CYS A 111 6.18 3.59 6.28
CA CYS A 111 5.45 4.76 5.82
C CYS A 111 4.06 4.39 5.30
N THR A 112 3.01 4.88 5.96
CA THR A 112 1.63 4.69 5.52
C THR A 112 1.31 5.59 4.32
N PRO A 113 0.22 5.32 3.57
CA PRO A 113 -0.28 6.26 2.58
C PRO A 113 -0.33 7.68 3.15
N GLY A 114 0.01 8.68 2.35
CA GLY A 114 -0.01 10.07 2.80
C GLY A 114 1.22 10.47 3.61
N GLY A 115 2.24 9.62 3.73
CA GLY A 115 3.53 10.03 4.28
C GLY A 115 3.59 10.10 5.81
N TYR A 116 2.76 9.36 6.55
CA TYR A 116 2.99 9.22 7.99
C TYR A 116 3.97 8.07 8.23
N ILE A 117 5.04 8.33 8.97
CA ILE A 117 6.13 7.39 9.19
C ILE A 117 6.10 6.94 10.64
N PHE A 118 6.03 5.63 10.86
CA PHE A 118 6.07 5.00 12.15
C PHE A 118 7.38 4.23 12.31
N VAL A 119 8.08 4.44 13.41
CA VAL A 119 9.35 3.77 13.70
C VAL A 119 9.25 3.09 15.05
N TYR A 120 9.52 1.80 15.11
CA TYR A 120 9.38 1.00 16.33
C TYR A 120 10.65 1.11 17.18
N THR A 121 10.50 1.12 18.51
CA THR A 121 11.64 1.15 19.44
C THR A 121 12.54 -0.07 19.28
N GLY A 122 11.98 -1.24 18.96
CA GLY A 122 12.74 -2.46 18.66
C GLY A 122 13.72 -2.27 17.51
N LEU A 123 13.33 -1.56 16.45
CA LEU A 123 14.26 -1.20 15.36
C LEU A 123 15.33 -0.22 15.84
N LEU A 124 14.95 0.85 16.53
CA LEU A 124 15.88 1.90 16.97
C LEU A 124 16.99 1.36 17.88
N LYS A 125 16.69 0.36 18.71
CA LYS A 125 17.68 -0.29 19.59
C LYS A 125 18.75 -1.08 18.84
N LEU A 126 18.48 -1.50 17.60
CA LEU A 126 19.43 -2.25 16.77
C LEU A 126 20.29 -1.36 15.87
N ILE A 127 19.86 -0.12 15.64
CA ILE A 127 20.58 0.84 14.81
C ILE A 127 21.84 1.31 15.55
N LYS A 128 23.01 1.08 14.94
CA LYS A 128 24.31 1.44 15.51
C LYS A 128 24.82 2.80 15.07
N ASP A 129 24.30 3.31 13.96
CA ASP A 129 24.78 4.55 13.33
C ASP A 129 23.65 5.28 12.60
N GLU A 130 23.82 6.59 12.44
CA GLU A 130 22.81 7.45 11.81
C GLU A 130 22.63 7.15 10.31
N ALA A 131 23.65 6.64 9.61
CA ALA A 131 23.55 6.34 8.19
C ALA A 131 22.60 5.16 7.94
N THR A 132 22.63 4.15 8.82
CA THR A 132 21.66 3.05 8.82
C THR A 132 20.23 3.55 9.03
N LEU A 133 20.00 4.43 10.01
CA LEU A 133 18.68 5.06 10.20
C LEU A 133 18.24 5.84 8.96
N ALA A 134 19.15 6.63 8.37
CA ALA A 134 18.86 7.40 7.17
C ALA A 134 18.51 6.50 5.97
N ALA A 135 19.18 5.36 5.80
CA ALA A 135 18.88 4.41 4.74
C ALA A 135 17.47 3.81 4.87
N ILE A 136 17.07 3.42 6.09
CA ILE A 136 15.73 2.90 6.37
C ILE A 136 14.67 3.98 6.13
N LEU A 137 14.85 5.18 6.68
CA LEU A 137 13.91 6.28 6.47
C LEU A 137 13.81 6.68 4.99
N ALA A 138 14.92 6.65 4.25
CA ALA A 138 14.90 6.93 2.81
C ALA A 138 14.14 5.86 2.02
N HIS A 139 14.26 4.59 2.41
CA HIS A 139 13.47 3.49 1.84
C HIS A 139 11.97 3.73 2.06
N GLU A 140 11.57 4.04 3.30
CA GLU A 140 10.17 4.30 3.66
C GLU A 140 9.60 5.55 2.96
N ILE A 141 10.38 6.65 2.89
CA ILE A 141 9.99 7.85 2.14
C ILE A 141 9.82 7.53 0.64
N ALA A 142 10.65 6.66 0.08
CA ALA A 142 10.52 6.24 -1.32
C ALA A 142 9.24 5.41 -1.57
N HIS A 143 8.78 4.63 -0.60
CA HIS A 143 7.49 3.94 -0.67
C HIS A 143 6.31 4.93 -0.73
N ALA A 144 6.34 5.99 0.09
CA ALA A 144 5.35 7.07 0.03
C ALA A 144 5.43 7.83 -1.29
N GLU A 145 6.63 8.20 -1.74
CA GLU A 145 6.84 8.93 -3.00
C GLU A 145 6.32 8.15 -4.21
N LYS A 146 6.43 6.82 -4.21
CA LYS A 146 5.89 5.98 -5.27
C LYS A 146 4.42 5.59 -5.07
N ARG A 147 3.81 6.02 -3.96
CA ARG A 147 2.43 5.68 -3.56
C ARG A 147 2.21 4.16 -3.58
N HIS A 148 3.21 3.37 -3.18
CA HIS A 148 3.16 1.91 -3.28
C HIS A 148 2.00 1.32 -2.46
N SER A 149 1.77 1.81 -1.25
CA SER A 149 0.74 1.30 -0.34
C SER A 149 -0.68 1.50 -0.90
N VAL A 150 -1.02 2.70 -1.41
CA VAL A 150 -2.35 2.91 -2.02
C VAL A 150 -2.51 2.10 -3.30
N LYS A 151 -1.46 1.97 -4.12
CA LYS A 151 -1.48 1.11 -5.32
C LYS A 151 -1.76 -0.34 -4.97
N GLN A 152 -1.15 -0.85 -3.90
CA GLN A 152 -1.37 -2.22 -3.45
C GLN A 152 -2.80 -2.43 -2.92
N ILE A 153 -3.35 -1.46 -2.17
CA ILE A 153 -4.74 -1.49 -1.69
C ILE A 153 -5.71 -1.54 -2.87
N ILE A 154 -5.57 -0.62 -3.82
CA ILE A 154 -6.45 -0.52 -4.99
C ILE A 154 -6.35 -1.76 -5.88
N SER A 155 -5.13 -2.27 -6.10
CA SER A 155 -4.92 -3.50 -6.87
C SER A 155 -5.60 -4.70 -6.20
N SER A 156 -5.50 -4.82 -4.88
CA SER A 156 -6.15 -5.89 -4.10
C SER A 156 -7.68 -5.81 -4.19
N LEU A 157 -8.25 -4.61 -4.10
CA LEU A 157 -9.69 -4.39 -4.26
C LEU A 157 -10.18 -4.75 -5.67
N GLY A 158 -9.41 -4.42 -6.71
CA GLY A 158 -9.72 -4.81 -8.09
C GLY A 158 -9.73 -6.33 -8.30
N ILE A 159 -8.76 -7.04 -7.69
CA ILE A 159 -8.73 -8.51 -7.70
C ILE A 159 -9.95 -9.07 -6.99
N TYR A 160 -10.26 -8.57 -5.78
CA TYR A 160 -11.43 -9.02 -5.02
C TYR A 160 -12.73 -8.80 -5.79
N PHE A 161 -12.91 -7.62 -6.38
CA PHE A 161 -14.08 -7.31 -7.21
C PHE A 161 -14.20 -8.26 -8.40
N THR A 162 -13.09 -8.58 -9.06
CA THR A 162 -13.07 -9.51 -10.20
C THR A 162 -13.46 -10.92 -9.78
N ILE A 163 -12.92 -11.41 -8.67
CA ILE A 163 -13.29 -12.71 -8.09
C ILE A 163 -14.79 -12.72 -7.74
N TYR A 164 -15.28 -11.65 -7.09
CA TYR A 164 -16.68 -11.52 -6.70
C TYR A 164 -17.63 -11.57 -7.89
N ILE A 165 -17.34 -10.83 -8.96
CA ILE A 165 -18.14 -10.85 -10.20
C ILE A 165 -18.08 -12.22 -10.87
N GLY A 166 -16.90 -12.84 -10.94
CA GLY A 166 -16.75 -14.20 -11.47
C GLY A 166 -17.62 -15.20 -10.70
N LEU A 167 -17.52 -15.22 -9.38
CA LEU A 167 -18.32 -16.10 -8.54
C LEU A 167 -19.82 -15.86 -8.70
N THR A 168 -20.25 -14.60 -8.84
CA THR A 168 -21.66 -14.24 -9.02
C THR A 168 -22.19 -14.67 -10.40
N ILE A 169 -21.42 -14.46 -11.47
CA ILE A 169 -21.80 -14.82 -12.85
C ILE A 169 -21.81 -16.34 -13.05
N PHE A 170 -20.82 -17.06 -12.50
CA PHE A 170 -20.68 -18.51 -12.68
C PHE A 170 -21.50 -19.34 -11.67
N ARG A 171 -22.17 -18.72 -10.69
CA ARG A 171 -23.15 -19.38 -9.80
C ARG A 171 -24.54 -19.56 -10.42
N CYS A 172 -24.79 -19.09 -11.65
CA CYS A 172 -26.05 -19.29 -12.39
C CYS A 172 -25.95 -20.30 -13.55
#